data_AF-A0A6L9Z5R7-F1
#
_entry.id   AF-A0A6L9Z5R7-F1
#
_cell.length_a   1.000
_cell.length_b   1.000
_cell.length_c   1.000
_cell.angle_alpha   90.00
_cell.angle_beta   90.00
_cell.angle_gamma   90.00
#
_symmetry.space_group_name_H-M   'P 1'
#
loop_
_entity.id
_entity.type
_entity.pdbx_description
1 polymer ?
#
loop_
_entity_poly.entity_id
_entity_poly.type
_entity_poly.pdbx_seq_one_letter_code
_entity_poly.pdbx_strand_id
1 'polypeptide(L)'
;MAPVWPLQTVVFQILFLLVVIAVEGVVLQRGLKLNRKTSMQQAASINLLSTIVGWWCFFALHDQLPAAFQGQMISYIFFDHFSEDKPDNFYALIAISVIAIFFISFIIKL
;
A
#
# COMPACT_ATOMS: atom_id res chain seq x y z
N MET A 1 24.78 10.32 3.35
CA MET A 1 24.63 9.66 2.04
C MET A 1 23.17 9.28 1.93
N ALA A 2 22.40 9.92 1.05
CA ALA A 2 21.00 9.58 0.88
C ALA A 2 20.90 8.13 0.39
N PRO A 3 20.05 7.28 0.98
CA PRO A 3 19.80 5.96 0.42
C PRO A 3 19.34 6.13 -1.02
N VAL A 4 20.03 5.49 -1.98
CA VAL A 4 19.75 5.64 -3.42
C VAL A 4 18.69 4.62 -3.86
N TRP A 5 18.43 3.60 -3.04
CA TRP A 5 17.53 2.50 -3.35
C TRP A 5 16.39 2.38 -2.33
N PRO A 6 15.13 2.23 -2.79
CA PRO A 6 13.94 2.11 -1.92
C PRO A 6 13.79 0.71 -1.32
N LEU A 7 14.88 0.19 -0.77
CA LEU A 7 14.91 -1.18 -0.24
C LEU A 7 13.92 -1.34 0.92
N GLN A 8 13.81 -0.31 1.77
CA GLN A 8 12.90 -0.30 2.90
C GLN A 8 11.45 -0.47 2.44
N THR A 9 11.01 0.32 1.46
CA THR A 9 9.66 0.26 0.88
C THR A 9 9.37 -1.10 0.27
N VAL A 10 10.31 -1.65 -0.49
CA VAL A 10 10.14 -2.98 -1.12
C VAL A 10 10.00 -4.07 -0.06
N VAL A 11 10.83 -4.04 0.99
CA VAL A 11 10.75 -5.02 2.09
C VAL A 11 9.43 -4.91 2.84
N PHE A 12 9.02 -3.71 3.23
CA PHE A 12 7.74 -3.49 3.90
C PHE A 12 6.56 -3.89 3.01
N GLN A 13 6.59 -3.55 1.73
CA GLN A 13 5.55 -3.95 0.78
C GLN A 13 5.41 -5.47 0.70
N ILE A 14 6.53 -6.20 0.60
CA ILE A 14 6.51 -7.67 0.56
C ILE A 14 5.95 -8.24 1.87
N LEU A 15 6.38 -7.72 3.03
CA LEU A 15 5.89 -8.17 4.34
C LEU A 15 4.39 -7.93 4.49
N PHE A 16 3.91 -6.73 4.15
CA PHE A 16 2.49 -6.41 4.18
C PHE A 16 1.69 -7.30 3.23
N LEU A 17 2.19 -7.50 2.01
CA LEU A 17 1.54 -8.36 1.02
C LEU A 17 1.38 -9.79 1.55
N LEU A 18 2.43 -10.35 2.16
CA LEU A 18 2.38 -11.69 2.77
C LEU A 18 1.32 -11.77 3.89
N VAL A 19 1.26 -10.77 4.76
CA VAL A 19 0.29 -10.71 5.86
C VAL A 19 -1.13 -10.63 5.31
N VAL A 20 -1.40 -9.73 4.36
CA VAL A 20 -2.74 -9.56 3.78
C VAL A 20 -3.17 -10.82 3.03
N ILE A 21 -2.29 -11.44 2.23
CA ILE A 21 -2.58 -12.71 1.54
C ILE A 21 -2.94 -13.82 2.54
N ALA A 22 -2.21 -13.92 3.65
CA ALA A 22 -2.48 -14.93 4.67
C ALA A 22 -3.85 -14.68 5.34
N VAL A 23 -4.15 -13.44 5.70
CA VAL A 23 -5.42 -13.06 6.33
C VAL A 23 -6.58 -13.29 5.36
N GLU A 24 -6.50 -12.75 4.14
CA GLU A 24 -7.55 -12.90 3.12
C GLU A 24 -7.72 -14.35 2.65
N GLY A 25 -6.63 -15.11 2.54
CA GLY A 25 -6.69 -16.52 2.19
C GLY A 25 -7.50 -17.34 3.20
N VAL A 26 -7.37 -17.04 4.49
CA VAL A 26 -8.18 -17.66 5.55
C VAL A 26 -9.64 -17.20 5.48
N VAL A 27 -9.88 -15.91 5.23
CA VAL A 27 -11.25 -15.36 5.06
C VAL A 27 -11.96 -15.99 3.87
N LEU A 28 -11.30 -16.07 2.71
CA LEU A 28 -11.81 -16.70 1.49
C LEU A 28 -12.07 -18.20 1.69
N GLN A 29 -11.16 -18.89 2.40
CA GLN A 29 -11.38 -20.30 2.77
C GLN A 29 -12.66 -20.48 3.60
N ARG A 30 -12.91 -19.60 4.58
CA ARG A 30 -14.09 -19.67 5.44
C ARG A 30 -15.38 -19.26 4.71
N GLY A 31 -15.32 -18.22 3.88
CA GLY A 31 -16.48 -17.68 3.17
C GLY A 31 -16.93 -18.55 1.99
N LEU A 32 -15.99 -19.04 1.17
CA LEU A 32 -16.30 -19.77 -0.06
C LEU A 32 -16.16 -21.29 0.07
N LYS A 33 -15.77 -21.81 1.25
CA LYS A 33 -15.51 -23.25 1.52
C LYS A 33 -14.54 -23.91 0.52
N LEU A 34 -13.62 -23.11 -0.04
CA LEU A 34 -12.63 -23.59 -1.00
C LEU A 34 -11.50 -24.36 -0.31
N ASN A 35 -10.79 -25.18 -1.08
CA ASN A 35 -9.58 -25.85 -0.59
C ASN A 35 -8.51 -24.80 -0.24
N ARG A 36 -7.77 -25.01 0.86
CA ARG A 36 -6.76 -24.09 1.39
C ARG A 36 -5.77 -23.62 0.32
N LYS A 37 -5.34 -24.53 -0.57
CA LYS A 37 -4.42 -24.20 -1.68
C LYS A 37 -5.04 -23.19 -2.64
N THR A 38 -6.29 -23.41 -3.05
CA THR A 38 -7.01 -22.55 -3.99
C THR A 38 -7.30 -21.18 -3.38
N SER A 39 -7.72 -21.12 -2.11
CA SER A 39 -7.97 -19.84 -1.42
C SER A 39 -6.70 -19.00 -1.28
N MET A 40 -5.57 -19.63 -0.93
CA MET A 40 -4.29 -18.94 -0.83
C MET A 40 -3.80 -18.44 -2.19
N GLN A 41 -3.95 -19.24 -3.25
CA GLN A 41 -3.59 -18.82 -4.60
C GLN A 41 -4.45 -17.65 -5.09
N GLN A 42 -5.76 -17.69 -4.86
CA GLN A 42 -6.65 -16.59 -5.23
C GLN A 42 -6.37 -15.31 -4.44
N ALA A 43 -6.18 -15.42 -3.11
CA ALA A 43 -5.79 -14.29 -2.28
C ALA A 43 -4.47 -13.68 -2.77
N ALA A 44 -3.48 -14.51 -3.11
CA ALA A 44 -2.21 -14.06 -3.66
C ALA A 44 -2.39 -13.30 -4.99
N SER A 45 -3.12 -13.87 -5.94
CA SER A 45 -3.36 -13.23 -7.24
C SER A 45 -4.10 -11.90 -7.11
N ILE A 46 -5.15 -11.85 -6.27
CA ILE A 46 -5.94 -10.63 -6.07
C ILE A 46 -5.09 -9.54 -5.40
N ASN A 47 -4.32 -9.88 -4.36
CA ASN A 47 -3.49 -8.90 -3.65
C ASN A 47 -2.31 -8.41 -4.49
N LEU A 48 -1.68 -9.29 -5.28
CA LEU A 48 -0.64 -8.89 -6.24
C LEU A 48 -1.21 -7.96 -7.31
N LEU A 49 -2.37 -8.29 -7.88
CA LEU A 49 -3.03 -7.46 -8.88
C LEU A 49 -3.45 -6.11 -8.30
N SER A 50 -4.03 -6.11 -7.09
CA SER A 50 -4.39 -4.90 -6.36
C SER A 50 -3.16 -4.02 -6.07
N THR A 51 -2.03 -4.63 -5.72
CA THR A 51 -0.75 -3.91 -5.52
C THR A 51 -0.27 -3.26 -6.82
N ILE A 52 -0.28 -3.99 -7.94
CA ILE A 52 0.11 -3.45 -9.25
C ILE A 52 -0.80 -2.29 -9.65
N VAL A 53 -2.11 -2.45 -9.51
CA VAL A 53 -3.09 -1.40 -9.80
C VAL A 53 -2.91 -0.20 -8.87
N GLY A 54 -2.67 -0.43 -7.58
CA GLY A 54 -2.41 0.63 -6.60
C GLY A 54 -1.18 1.47 -6.95
N TRP A 55 -0.07 0.81 -7.32
CA TRP A 55 1.13 1.52 -7.79
C TRP A 55 0.88 2.26 -9.10
N TRP A 56 0.17 1.66 -10.05
CA TRP A 56 -0.18 2.34 -11.30
C TRP A 56 -1.03 3.59 -11.03
N CYS A 57 -2.09 3.49 -10.22
CA CYS A 57 -2.89 4.63 -9.81
C CYS A 57 -2.04 5.68 -9.08
N PHE A 58 -1.13 5.27 -8.20
CA PHE A 58 -0.23 6.17 -7.50
C PHE A 58 0.60 7.00 -8.50
N PHE A 59 1.28 6.36 -9.45
CA PHE A 59 2.09 7.08 -10.44
C PHE A 59 1.23 7.93 -11.39
N ALA A 60 0.05 7.46 -11.80
CA ALA A 60 -0.85 8.22 -12.67
C ALA A 60 -1.43 9.48 -11.98
N LEU A 61 -1.64 9.43 -10.66
CA LEU A 61 -2.08 10.57 -9.86
C LEU A 61 -0.92 11.45 -9.43
N HIS A 62 0.28 10.90 -9.32
CA HIS A 62 1.49 11.62 -8.93
C HIS A 62 1.77 12.81 -9.85
N ASP A 63 1.65 12.60 -11.15
CA ASP A 63 1.86 13.64 -12.17
C ASP A 63 0.84 14.78 -12.11
N GLN A 64 -0.30 14.56 -11.44
CA GLN A 64 -1.36 15.56 -11.25
C GLN A 64 -1.20 16.37 -9.95
N LEU A 65 -0.27 15.97 -9.07
CA LEU A 65 -0.04 16.66 -7.80
C LEU A 65 0.83 17.91 -7.97
N PRO A 66 0.64 18.94 -7.11
CA PRO A 66 1.53 20.10 -7.09
C PRO A 66 2.99 19.69 -6.84
N ALA A 67 3.94 20.39 -7.48
CA ALA A 67 5.37 20.07 -7.41
C ALA A 67 5.93 19.94 -5.98
N ALA A 68 5.38 20.71 -5.02
CA ALA A 68 5.75 20.62 -3.61
C ALA A 68 5.44 19.24 -2.98
N PHE A 69 4.35 18.59 -3.40
CA PHE A 69 3.94 17.28 -2.91
C PHE A 69 4.62 16.13 -3.66
N GLN A 70 4.98 16.33 -4.93
CA GLN A 70 5.65 15.30 -5.72
C GLN A 70 6.97 14.85 -5.09
N GLY A 71 7.88 15.80 -4.84
CA GLY A 71 9.17 15.48 -4.22
C GLY A 71 9.03 14.84 -2.84
N GLN A 72 8.09 15.30 -2.03
CA GLN A 72 7.87 14.79 -0.68
C GLN A 72 7.26 13.40 -0.64
N MET A 73 6.30 13.10 -1.52
CA MET A 73 5.72 11.76 -1.57
C MET A 73 6.76 10.72 -1.99
N ILE A 74 7.61 11.03 -2.97
CA ILE A 74 8.70 10.13 -3.36
C ILE A 74 9.67 9.95 -2.20
N SER A 75 10.17 11.04 -1.61
CA SER A 75 11.10 10.96 -0.48
C SER A 75 10.53 10.16 0.70
N TYR A 76 9.27 10.39 1.04
CA TYR A 76 8.63 9.70 2.15
C TYR A 76 8.39 8.22 1.85
N ILE A 77 7.75 7.92 0.71
CA ILE A 77 7.37 6.55 0.37
C ILE A 77 8.60 5.68 0.10
N PHE A 78 9.65 6.22 -0.52
CA PHE A 78 10.84 5.46 -0.96
C PHE A 78 11.94 5.41 0.10
N PHE A 79 12.07 6.45 0.92
CA PHE A 79 13.22 6.60 1.81
C PHE A 79 12.86 6.86 3.28
N ASP A 80 11.56 6.85 3.62
CA ASP A 80 11.07 7.09 4.98
C ASP A 80 11.62 8.39 5.60
N HIS A 81 12.01 9.35 4.74
CA HIS A 81 12.52 10.65 5.13
C HIS A 81 11.65 11.74 4.50
N PHE A 82 11.39 12.78 5.28
CA PHE A 82 10.81 14.01 4.74
C PHE A 82 11.95 14.96 4.36
N SER A 83 11.83 15.64 3.23
CA SER A 83 12.68 16.80 2.93
C SER A 83 12.33 17.95 3.88
N GLU A 84 13.28 18.82 4.19
CA GLU A 84 13.13 19.88 5.20
C GLU A 84 11.95 20.83 4.92
N ASP A 85 11.52 20.97 3.66
CA ASP A 85 10.39 21.80 3.20
C ASP A 85 8.99 21.19 3.43
N LYS A 86 8.77 20.42 4.51
CA LYS A 86 7.46 19.80 4.78
C LYS A 86 6.35 20.86 4.99
N PRO A 87 5.18 20.75 4.33
CA PRO A 87 4.02 21.56 4.66
C PRO A 87 3.50 21.18 6.04
N ASP A 88 2.96 22.15 6.77
CA ASP A 88 2.32 21.90 8.05
C ASP A 88 1.18 20.87 7.88
N ASN A 89 1.09 19.93 8.83
CA ASN A 89 0.09 18.84 8.88
C ASN A 89 0.27 17.66 7.91
N PHE A 90 1.42 17.50 7.25
CA PHE A 90 1.64 16.34 6.36
C PHE A 90 1.51 14.97 7.05
N TYR A 91 1.98 14.85 8.31
CA TYR A 91 1.78 13.63 9.13
C TYR A 91 0.31 13.30 9.36
N ALA A 92 -0.53 14.32 9.60
CA ALA A 92 -1.95 14.12 9.81
C ALA A 92 -2.63 13.65 8.51
N LEU A 93 -2.24 14.20 7.35
CA LEU A 93 -2.73 13.78 6.04
C LEU A 93 -2.41 12.30 5.76
N ILE A 94 -1.19 11.86 6.04
CA ILE A 94 -0.79 10.45 5.88
C ILE A 94 -1.55 9.55 6.86
N ALA A 95 -1.66 9.93 8.13
CA ALA A 95 -2.41 9.14 9.11
C ALA A 95 -3.88 8.97 8.69
N ILE A 96 -4.52 10.06 8.25
CA ILE A 96 -5.89 10.04 7.74
C ILE A 96 -6.01 9.15 6.50
N SER A 97 -5.05 9.20 5.57
CA SER A 97 -5.11 8.38 4.35
C SER A 97 -4.97 6.89 4.65
N VAL A 98 -4.06 6.50 5.54
CA VAL A 98 -3.89 5.10 5.96
C VAL A 98 -5.15 4.58 6.65
N ILE A 99 -5.73 5.39 7.56
CA ILE A 99 -6.98 5.04 8.25
C ILE A 99 -8.12 4.91 7.24
N ALA A 100 -8.27 5.85 6.31
CA ALA A 100 -9.31 5.82 5.29
C ALA A 100 -9.19 4.59 4.39
N ILE A 101 -7.99 4.26 3.91
CA ILE A 101 -7.73 3.08 3.08
C ILE A 101 -8.09 1.80 3.84
N PHE A 102 -7.73 1.70 5.12
CA PHE A 102 -8.10 0.57 5.96
C PHE A 102 -9.62 0.40 6.05
N PHE A 103 -10.37 1.48 6.35
CA PHE A 103 -11.83 1.42 6.45
C PHE A 103 -12.51 1.14 5.11
N ILE A 104 -12.02 1.69 4.00
CA ILE A 104 -12.53 1.39 2.66
C ILE A 104 -12.35 -0.09 2.34
N SER A 105 -11.16 -0.65 2.61
CA SER A 105 -10.91 -2.08 2.39
C SER A 105 -11.80 -2.96 3.27
N PHE A 106 -12.06 -2.54 4.50
CA PHE A 106 -12.96 -3.23 5.42
C PHE A 106 -14.41 -3.22 4.92
N ILE A 107 -14.93 -2.06 4.48
CA ILE A 107 -16.31 -1.93 3.99
C ILE A 107 -16.54 -2.72 2.69
N ILE A 108 -15.60 -2.68 1.74
CA ILE A 108 -15.76 -3.42 0.47
C ILE A 108 -15.87 -4.94 0.68
N LYS A 109 -15.32 -5.46 1.79
CA LYS A 109 -15.29 -6.89 2.11
C LYS A 109 -16.39 -7.34 3.09
N LEU A 110 -17.12 -6.41 3.69
CA LEU A 110 -18.27 -6.68 4.58
C LEU A 110 -19.52 -6.94 3.73
#